data_AF-A0A366JU49-F1
#
_entry.id   AF-A0A366JU49-F1
#
_cell.length_a   1.000
_cell.length_b   1.000
_cell.length_c   1.000
_cell.angle_alpha   90.00
_cell.angle_beta   90.00
_cell.angle_gamma   90.00
#
_symmetry.space_group_name_H-M   'P 1'
#
loop_
_entity.id
_entity.type
_entity.pdbx_description
1 polymer ?
#
loop_
_entity_poly.entity_id
_entity_poly.type
_entity_poly.pdbx_seq_one_letter_code
_entity_poly.pdbx_strand_id
1 'polypeptide(L)'
;MPVASISSGGIIVNKSLLHGYNYHPKGLSEYDILMYILRTDYKDYKGGLSVKVVFASTPDQEQKIQELIRKFYSNVFPLYFTDDDIREFEQQKILHTSTRHFEYFGTLKEAYQVIAGLQTLMAILESRQMNDKYEMIFAKNVQILQEFGLSFPFAYSHFCGERMPRNNLFSVYAKAANEMLV
;
A
#
# COMPACT_ATOMS: atom_id res chain seq x y z
N MET A 1 -31.20 -12.27 -18.79
CA MET A 1 -31.55 -11.58 -17.53
C MET A 1 -30.73 -12.22 -16.41
N PRO A 2 -29.62 -11.62 -15.93
CA PRO A 2 -28.98 -12.09 -14.72
C PRO A 2 -29.29 -11.18 -13.53
N VAL A 3 -29.44 -11.83 -12.38
CA VAL A 3 -30.03 -11.33 -11.13
C VAL A 3 -28.92 -10.73 -10.26
N ALA A 4 -29.10 -9.48 -9.84
CA ALA A 4 -28.27 -8.88 -8.79
C ALA A 4 -28.53 -9.64 -7.48
N SER A 5 -27.49 -10.27 -6.93
CA SER A 5 -27.60 -10.93 -5.63
C SER A 5 -27.38 -9.89 -4.54
N ILE A 6 -28.43 -9.64 -3.75
CA ILE A 6 -28.44 -8.71 -2.63
C ILE A 6 -27.86 -9.47 -1.43
N SER A 7 -26.64 -9.10 -1.02
CA SER A 7 -26.12 -9.43 0.30
C SER A 7 -26.31 -8.23 1.20
N SER A 8 -27.00 -8.41 2.32
CA SER A 8 -27.21 -7.40 3.35
C SER A 8 -25.87 -6.81 3.81
N GLY A 9 -25.57 -5.56 3.44
CA GLY A 9 -24.39 -4.84 3.92
C GLY A 9 -23.79 -3.76 3.00
N GLY A 10 -24.18 -3.69 1.73
CA GLY A 10 -23.72 -2.64 0.82
C GLY A 10 -23.82 -3.09 -0.64
N ILE A 11 -23.98 -2.13 -1.56
CA ILE A 11 -23.87 -2.41 -2.99
C ILE A 11 -22.39 -2.41 -3.35
N ILE A 12 -21.81 -3.60 -3.50
CA ILE A 12 -20.51 -3.76 -4.14
C ILE A 12 -20.76 -3.72 -5.65
N VAL A 13 -20.25 -2.69 -6.33
CA VAL A 13 -20.26 -2.66 -7.80
C VAL A 13 -19.25 -3.71 -8.28
N ASN A 14 -19.77 -4.78 -8.87
CA ASN A 14 -19.03 -6.02 -9.14
C ASN A 14 -17.99 -5.84 -10.26
N LYS A 15 -16.76 -6.34 -10.05
CA LYS A 15 -15.59 -6.18 -10.94
C LYS A 15 -15.77 -6.87 -12.31
N SER A 16 -16.68 -7.84 -12.41
CA SER A 16 -17.01 -8.54 -13.66
C SER A 16 -17.76 -7.70 -14.70
N LEU A 17 -18.29 -6.52 -14.32
CA LEU A 17 -18.86 -5.55 -15.25
C LEU A 17 -17.82 -4.53 -15.77
N LEU A 18 -16.55 -4.64 -15.36
CA LEU A 18 -15.51 -3.61 -15.55
C LEU A 18 -14.38 -4.03 -16.52
N HIS A 19 -14.63 -4.96 -17.46
CA HIS A 19 -13.72 -5.11 -18.59
C HIS A 19 -13.85 -3.88 -19.51
N GLY A 20 -12.98 -2.89 -19.30
CA GLY A 20 -12.69 -1.86 -20.30
C GLY A 20 -13.14 -0.43 -20.01
N TYR A 21 -13.62 -0.09 -18.81
CA TYR A 21 -13.98 1.29 -18.49
C TYR A 21 -13.10 1.85 -17.37
N ASN A 22 -12.15 2.71 -17.75
CA ASN A 22 -11.63 3.77 -16.90
C ASN A 22 -12.82 4.58 -16.38
N TYR A 23 -13.32 4.25 -15.19
CA TYR A 23 -14.24 5.13 -14.47
C TYR A 23 -13.44 6.30 -13.90
N HIS A 24 -13.15 7.28 -14.74
CA HIS A 24 -13.15 8.66 -14.29
C HIS A 24 -14.63 9.07 -14.26
N PRO A 25 -15.25 9.28 -13.11
CA PRO A 25 -16.62 9.78 -13.06
C PRO A 25 -16.61 11.14 -13.78
N LYS A 26 -17.26 11.20 -14.95
CA LYS A 26 -17.45 12.46 -15.66
C LYS A 26 -18.20 13.42 -14.73
N GLY A 27 -17.53 14.49 -14.29
CA GLY A 27 -18.15 15.58 -13.53
C GLY A 27 -17.71 15.73 -12.06
N LEU A 28 -16.79 14.92 -11.54
CA LEU A 28 -16.21 15.15 -10.21
C LEU A 28 -14.90 15.93 -10.34
N SER A 29 -14.82 17.06 -9.64
CA SER A 29 -13.60 17.87 -9.56
C SER A 29 -12.56 17.19 -8.68
N GLU A 30 -11.30 17.58 -8.84
CA GLU A 30 -10.19 17.15 -7.96
C GLU A 30 -10.50 17.45 -6.48
N TYR A 31 -11.26 18.52 -6.22
CA TYR A 31 -11.75 18.89 -4.90
C TYR A 31 -12.78 17.89 -4.35
N ASP A 32 -13.65 17.33 -5.18
CA ASP A 32 -14.65 16.34 -4.74
C ASP A 32 -13.97 15.03 -4.34
N ILE A 33 -12.91 14.65 -5.05
CA ILE A 33 -12.05 13.50 -4.72
C ILE A 33 -11.32 13.76 -3.40
N LEU A 34 -10.74 14.95 -3.22
CA LEU A 34 -10.09 15.38 -1.98
C LEU A 34 -11.06 15.39 -0.79
N MET A 35 -12.26 15.93 -0.97
CA MET A 35 -13.29 15.96 0.07
C MET A 35 -13.75 14.55 0.46
N TYR A 36 -13.80 13.61 -0.48
CA TYR A 36 -14.11 12.22 -0.18
C TYR A 36 -12.99 11.52 0.61
N ILE A 37 -11.73 11.74 0.22
CA ILE A 37 -10.57 11.17 0.91
C ILE A 37 -10.47 11.73 2.35
N LEU A 38 -10.76 13.02 2.54
CA LEU A 38 -10.60 13.73 3.80
C LEU A 38 -11.82 13.68 4.72
N ARG A 39 -13.01 13.28 4.23
CA ARG A 39 -14.25 13.29 5.00
C ARG A 39 -14.98 11.94 4.91
N THR A 40 -15.20 11.32 6.07
CA THR A 40 -16.06 10.14 6.19
C THR A 40 -17.51 10.49 5.82
N ASP A 41 -18.04 9.75 4.85
CA ASP A 41 -19.45 9.63 4.46
C ASP A 41 -20.02 10.76 3.58
N TYR A 42 -19.86 10.59 2.26
CA TYR A 42 -20.83 11.14 1.31
C TYR A 42 -22.14 10.36 1.47
N LYS A 43 -23.18 11.03 1.97
CA LYS A 43 -24.53 10.49 2.11
C LYS A 43 -25.41 11.06 1.00
N ASP A 44 -25.79 10.23 0.03
CA ASP A 44 -26.86 10.58 -0.89
C ASP A 44 -28.21 10.32 -0.21
N TYR A 45 -29.06 11.33 -0.15
CA TYR A 45 -30.39 11.25 0.47
C TYR A 45 -31.45 11.10 -0.61
N LYS A 46 -31.57 9.90 -1.18
CA LYS A 46 -32.75 9.54 -1.99
C LYS A 46 -33.71 8.73 -1.14
N GLY A 47 -34.83 9.34 -0.75
CA GLY A 47 -35.99 8.63 -0.17
C GLY A 47 -35.84 8.11 1.25
N GLY A 48 -34.93 8.67 2.07
CA GLY A 48 -34.80 8.31 3.50
C GLY A 48 -33.84 7.15 3.82
N LEU A 49 -33.17 6.56 2.83
CA LEU A 49 -32.03 5.66 3.05
C LEU A 49 -30.71 6.44 2.96
N SER A 50 -29.84 6.30 3.97
CA SER A 50 -28.46 6.79 3.88
C SER A 50 -27.60 5.81 3.10
N VAL A 51 -27.17 6.17 1.89
CA VAL A 51 -26.23 5.38 1.10
C VAL A 51 -24.81 5.86 1.37
N LYS A 52 -23.93 4.96 1.83
CA LYS A 52 -22.49 5.22 1.92
C LYS A 52 -21.87 4.97 0.55
N VAL A 53 -21.48 6.02 -0.14
CA VAL A 53 -20.75 5.89 -1.42
C VAL A 53 -19.29 5.59 -1.11
N VAL A 54 -18.73 4.56 -1.76
CA VAL A 54 -17.30 4.25 -1.74
C VAL A 54 -16.73 4.20 -3.15
N PHE A 55 -15.57 4.81 -3.35
CA PHE A 55 -14.85 4.76 -4.62
C PHE A 55 -13.91 3.57 -4.61
N ALA A 56 -13.86 2.82 -5.70
CA ALA A 56 -12.89 1.75 -5.88
C ALA A 56 -11.46 2.31 -5.98
N SER A 57 -10.46 1.52 -5.61
CA SER A 57 -9.06 1.83 -5.88
C SER A 57 -8.81 1.94 -7.40
N THR A 58 -7.88 2.81 -7.79
CA THR A 58 -7.49 2.95 -9.20
C THR A 58 -6.32 2.02 -9.54
N PRO A 59 -6.18 1.57 -10.80
CA PRO A 59 -5.02 0.81 -11.25
C PRO A 59 -3.69 1.51 -10.93
N ASP A 60 -3.63 2.83 -11.01
CA ASP A 60 -2.43 3.62 -10.68
C ASP A 60 -2.06 3.51 -9.20
N GLN A 61 -3.03 3.46 -8.29
CA GLN A 61 -2.77 3.20 -6.88
C GLN A 61 -2.26 1.77 -6.65
N GLU A 62 -2.86 0.79 -7.33
CA GLU A 62 -2.41 -0.61 -7.28
C GLU A 62 -0.96 -0.73 -7.74
N GLN A 63 -0.61 -0.09 -8.87
CA GLN A 63 0.74 0.00 -9.38
C GLN A 63 1.68 0.72 -8.43
N LYS A 64 1.22 1.80 -7.77
CA LYS A 64 2.03 2.52 -6.80
C LYS A 64 2.40 1.65 -5.60
N ILE A 65 1.46 0.84 -5.11
CA ILE A 65 1.71 -0.12 -4.04
C ILE A 65 2.76 -1.14 -4.49
N GLN A 66 2.65 -1.71 -5.70
CA GLN A 66 3.68 -2.61 -6.26
C GLN A 66 5.06 -1.94 -6.33
N GLU A 67 5.10 -0.70 -6.80
CA GLU A 67 6.35 0.05 -6.94
C GLU A 67 7.02 0.25 -5.58
N LEU A 68 6.26 0.58 -4.55
CA LEU A 68 6.76 0.77 -3.19
C LEU A 68 7.25 -0.54 -2.58
N ILE A 69 6.50 -1.64 -2.75
CA ILE A 69 6.94 -2.98 -2.32
C ILE A 69 8.27 -3.34 -2.99
N ARG A 70 8.38 -3.14 -4.31
CA ARG A 70 9.65 -3.40 -5.02
C ARG A 70 10.79 -2.56 -4.45
N LYS A 71 10.54 -1.29 -4.09
CA LYS A 71 11.53 -0.42 -3.45
C LYS A 71 11.96 -0.92 -2.07
N PHE A 72 11.07 -1.56 -1.30
CA PHE A 72 11.48 -2.22 -0.06
C PHE A 72 12.54 -3.28 -0.32
N TYR A 73 12.27 -4.18 -1.27
CA TYR A 73 13.19 -5.26 -1.63
C TYR A 73 14.49 -4.75 -2.25
N SER A 74 14.46 -3.69 -3.06
CA SER A 74 15.65 -3.23 -3.78
C SER A 74 16.49 -2.18 -3.05
N ASN A 75 15.89 -1.41 -2.13
CA ASN A 75 16.53 -0.23 -1.54
C ASN A 75 16.54 -0.25 -0.02
N VAL A 76 15.56 -0.88 0.63
CA VAL A 76 15.43 -0.85 2.10
C VAL A 76 16.01 -2.11 2.72
N PHE A 77 15.47 -3.28 2.40
CA PHE A 77 15.92 -4.55 3.01
C PHE A 77 17.41 -4.83 2.82
N PRO A 78 18.04 -4.55 1.66
CA PRO A 78 19.48 -4.78 1.50
C PRO A 78 20.35 -3.96 2.45
N LEU A 79 19.83 -2.88 3.05
CA LEU A 79 20.57 -2.09 4.05
C LEU A 79 20.67 -2.80 5.41
N TYR A 80 19.83 -3.81 5.65
CA TYR A 80 19.58 -4.39 6.98
C TYR A 80 19.70 -5.91 7.02
N PHE A 81 19.48 -6.59 5.90
CA PHE A 81 19.38 -8.04 5.81
C PHE A 81 20.28 -8.58 4.69
N THR A 82 20.69 -9.83 4.81
CA THR A 82 21.47 -10.51 3.76
C THR A 82 20.60 -10.95 2.60
N ASP A 83 21.21 -11.29 1.45
CA ASP A 83 20.47 -11.80 0.29
C ASP A 83 19.72 -13.11 0.60
N ASP A 84 20.26 -13.95 1.49
CA ASP A 84 19.59 -15.18 1.89
C ASP A 84 18.35 -14.91 2.75
N ASP A 85 18.43 -13.94 3.68
CA ASP A 85 17.28 -13.48 4.46
C ASP A 85 16.19 -12.90 3.54
N ILE A 86 16.59 -12.05 2.58
CA ILE A 86 15.63 -11.41 1.65
C ILE A 86 14.97 -12.45 0.76
N ARG A 87 15.70 -13.48 0.33
CA ARG A 87 15.12 -14.62 -0.42
C ARG A 87 14.11 -15.38 0.41
N GLU A 88 14.35 -15.55 1.70
CA GLU A 88 13.38 -16.14 2.62
C GLU A 88 12.13 -15.26 2.75
N PHE A 89 12.27 -13.93 2.79
CA PHE A 89 11.13 -13.00 2.84
C PHE A 89 10.21 -13.16 1.62
N GLU A 90 10.77 -13.35 0.43
CA GLU A 90 10.00 -13.62 -0.80
C GLU A 90 9.22 -14.94 -0.71
N GLN A 91 9.83 -15.98 -0.12
CA GLN A 91 9.19 -17.28 0.11
C GLN A 91 8.05 -17.19 1.13
N GLN A 92 8.27 -16.43 2.20
CA GLN A 92 7.29 -16.16 3.27
C GLN A 92 6.22 -15.14 2.87
N LYS A 93 6.28 -14.59 1.65
CA LYS A 93 5.31 -13.61 1.12
C LYS A 93 5.23 -12.32 1.96
N ILE A 94 6.36 -11.89 2.52
CA ILE A 94 6.47 -10.60 3.21
C ILE A 94 6.26 -9.48 2.18
N LEU A 95 5.42 -8.51 2.52
CA LEU A 95 4.98 -7.43 1.62
C LEU A 95 4.54 -7.94 0.23
N HIS A 96 3.94 -9.13 0.16
CA HIS A 96 3.47 -9.65 -1.10
C HIS A 96 2.04 -9.20 -1.39
N THR A 97 1.78 -8.86 -2.63
CA THR A 97 0.45 -8.54 -3.16
C THR A 97 0.14 -9.52 -4.28
N SER A 98 -1.12 -9.90 -4.39
CA SER A 98 -1.64 -10.79 -5.42
C SER A 98 -2.84 -10.11 -6.05
N THR A 99 -3.31 -10.61 -7.19
CA THR A 99 -4.56 -10.13 -7.78
C THR A 99 -5.76 -10.23 -6.82
N ARG A 100 -5.72 -11.18 -5.87
CA ARG A 100 -6.70 -11.31 -4.78
C ARG A 100 -6.48 -10.30 -3.65
N HIS A 101 -5.26 -9.79 -3.47
CA HIS A 101 -5.01 -8.81 -2.40
C HIS A 101 -5.63 -7.43 -2.69
N PHE A 102 -5.89 -7.11 -3.96
CA PHE A 102 -6.65 -5.93 -4.34
C PHE A 102 -8.14 -5.99 -3.92
N GLU A 103 -8.59 -7.11 -3.37
CA GLU A 103 -9.89 -7.19 -2.68
C GLU A 103 -9.82 -6.62 -1.24
N TYR A 104 -8.64 -6.56 -0.60
CA TYR A 104 -8.48 -6.07 0.78
C TYR A 104 -8.35 -4.56 0.89
N PHE A 105 -7.81 -3.88 -0.13
CA PHE A 105 -7.76 -2.42 -0.23
C PHE A 105 -8.49 -1.94 -1.48
N GLY A 106 -9.70 -2.49 -1.65
CA GLY A 106 -10.52 -2.30 -2.84
C GLY A 106 -11.11 -0.90 -2.98
N THR A 107 -11.01 -0.04 -1.96
CA THR A 107 -11.41 1.37 -2.05
C THR A 107 -10.24 2.33 -2.20
N LEU A 108 -10.53 3.49 -2.79
CA LEU A 108 -9.58 4.59 -2.98
C LEU A 108 -8.90 5.00 -1.66
N LYS A 109 -9.67 5.06 -0.57
CA LYS A 109 -9.19 5.45 0.75
C LYS A 109 -8.21 4.41 1.31
N GLU A 110 -8.58 3.13 1.25
CA GLU A 110 -7.76 2.03 1.75
C GLU A 110 -6.43 1.94 1.00
N ALA A 111 -6.47 2.07 -0.33
CA ALA A 111 -5.26 2.09 -1.15
C ALA A 111 -4.32 3.27 -0.75
N TYR A 112 -4.85 4.46 -0.49
CA TYR A 112 -4.04 5.57 0.01
C TYR A 112 -3.47 5.32 1.42
N GLN A 113 -4.20 4.65 2.31
CA GLN A 113 -3.68 4.28 3.62
C GLN A 113 -2.50 3.32 3.51
N VAL A 114 -2.58 2.33 2.62
CA VAL A 114 -1.48 1.40 2.33
C VAL A 114 -0.27 2.14 1.74
N ILE A 115 -0.49 3.02 0.76
CA ILE A 115 0.58 3.83 0.15
C ILE A 115 1.29 4.68 1.21
N ALA A 116 0.51 5.41 2.02
CA ALA A 116 1.05 6.26 3.08
C ALA A 116 1.82 5.44 4.13
N GLY A 117 1.33 4.25 4.46
CA GLY A 117 2.00 3.33 5.37
C GLY A 117 3.36 2.89 4.86
N LEU A 118 3.42 2.39 3.63
CA LEU A 118 4.65 1.97 2.98
C LEU A 118 5.66 3.13 2.87
N GLN A 119 5.22 4.32 2.42
CA GLN A 119 6.10 5.49 2.29
C GLN A 119 6.63 5.97 3.64
N THR A 120 5.81 5.94 4.68
CA THR A 120 6.22 6.34 6.03
C THR A 120 7.25 5.38 6.60
N LEU A 121 7.02 4.07 6.45
CA LEU A 121 7.98 3.05 6.85
C LEU A 121 9.29 3.21 6.09
N MET A 122 9.27 3.41 4.77
CA MET A 122 10.48 3.70 3.99
C MET A 122 11.21 4.94 4.53
N ALA A 123 10.50 6.05 4.74
CA ALA A 123 11.12 7.30 5.21
C ALA A 123 11.79 7.14 6.59
N ILE A 124 11.14 6.42 7.51
CA ILE A 124 11.70 6.09 8.82
C ILE A 124 12.96 5.23 8.65
N LEU A 125 12.87 4.15 7.87
CA LEU A 125 13.95 3.19 7.65
C LEU A 125 15.09 3.73 6.78
N GLU A 126 14.89 4.83 6.07
CA GLU A 126 15.95 5.54 5.35
C GLU A 126 16.60 6.62 6.22
N SER A 127 15.88 7.14 7.22
CA SER A 127 16.39 8.17 8.13
C SER A 127 17.57 7.67 8.95
N ARG A 128 18.66 8.44 9.07
CA ARG A 128 19.86 8.02 9.83
C ARG A 128 19.69 8.18 11.36
N GLN A 129 18.55 8.67 11.82
CA GLN A 129 18.31 9.04 13.21
C GLN A 129 17.32 8.08 13.84
N MET A 130 17.76 7.39 14.90
CA MET A 130 16.86 6.62 15.75
C MET A 130 16.18 7.59 16.72
N ASN A 131 14.84 7.58 16.74
CA ASN A 131 14.02 8.42 17.61
C ASN A 131 12.84 7.60 18.11
N ASP A 132 12.56 7.62 19.40
CA ASP A 132 11.43 6.89 20.03
C ASP A 132 10.09 7.26 19.38
N LYS A 133 9.95 8.50 18.87
CA LYS A 133 8.76 8.91 18.11
C LYS A 133 8.60 8.10 16.82
N TYR A 134 9.69 7.71 16.17
CA TYR A 134 9.65 6.89 14.96
C TYR A 134 9.26 5.45 15.26
N GLU A 135 9.61 4.89 16.41
CA GLU A 135 9.16 3.54 16.79
C GLU A 135 7.63 3.47 16.87
N MET A 136 6.99 4.43 17.53
CA MET A 136 5.53 4.48 17.62
C MET A 136 4.88 4.68 16.25
N ILE A 137 5.42 5.57 15.41
CA ILE A 137 4.90 5.79 14.05
C ILE A 137 5.10 4.54 13.19
N PHE A 138 6.25 3.88 13.31
CA PHE A 138 6.54 2.63 12.63
C PHE A 138 5.53 1.55 12.99
N ALA A 139 5.32 1.29 14.29
CA ALA A 139 4.39 0.26 14.75
C ALA A 139 2.96 0.50 14.24
N LYS A 140 2.50 1.76 14.26
CA LYS A 140 1.19 2.13 13.70
C LYS A 140 1.08 1.83 12.20
N ASN A 141 2.12 2.13 11.43
CA ASN A 141 2.09 1.86 9.99
C ASN A 141 2.23 0.37 9.66
N VAL A 142 2.97 -0.41 10.46
CA VAL A 142 2.97 -1.88 10.37
C VAL A 142 1.57 -2.44 10.60
N GLN A 143 0.87 -1.96 11.63
CA GLN A 143 -0.50 -2.37 11.91
C GLN A 143 -1.44 -2.08 10.73
N ILE A 144 -1.36 -0.89 10.13
CA ILE A 144 -2.15 -0.53 8.95
C ILE A 144 -1.91 -1.53 7.81
N LEU A 145 -0.65 -1.87 7.52
CA LEU A 145 -0.34 -2.84 6.46
C LEU A 145 -0.95 -4.22 6.76
N GLN A 146 -0.86 -4.69 8.00
CA GLN A 146 -1.42 -5.97 8.43
C GLN A 146 -2.95 -5.99 8.34
N GLU A 147 -3.63 -4.90 8.69
CA GLU A 147 -5.09 -4.75 8.53
C GLU A 147 -5.54 -4.91 7.07
N PHE A 148 -4.69 -4.53 6.12
CA PHE A 148 -4.90 -4.69 4.69
C PHE A 148 -4.28 -5.96 4.08
N GLY A 149 -3.89 -6.92 4.92
CA GLY A 149 -3.39 -8.23 4.49
C GLY A 149 -1.94 -8.23 3.99
N LEU A 150 -1.19 -7.15 4.21
CA LEU A 150 0.24 -7.08 3.91
C LEU A 150 1.05 -7.49 5.12
N SER A 151 1.69 -8.65 5.03
CA SER A 151 2.58 -9.13 6.08
C SER A 151 3.83 -8.24 6.17
N PHE A 152 4.10 -7.73 7.37
CA PHE A 152 5.33 -7.03 7.71
C PHE A 152 5.75 -7.45 9.13
N PRO A 153 6.40 -8.62 9.27
CA PRO A 153 6.63 -9.27 10.56
C PRO A 153 7.89 -8.74 11.27
N PHE A 154 8.16 -7.44 11.16
CA PHE A 154 9.37 -6.84 11.71
C PHE A 154 9.02 -5.82 12.79
N ALA A 155 9.64 -5.97 13.96
CA ALA A 155 9.74 -4.91 14.95
C ALA A 155 10.76 -3.84 14.54
N TYR A 156 10.61 -2.63 15.06
CA TYR A 156 11.51 -1.51 14.78
C TYR A 156 12.99 -1.83 15.10
N SER A 157 13.23 -2.59 16.17
CA SER A 157 14.56 -3.03 16.61
C SER A 157 15.35 -3.83 15.56
N HIS A 158 14.69 -4.54 14.64
CA HIS A 158 15.37 -5.23 13.52
C HIS A 158 16.11 -4.26 12.59
N PHE A 159 15.74 -2.98 12.62
CA PHE A 159 16.31 -1.93 11.78
C PHE A 159 17.19 -0.92 12.56
N CYS A 160 17.44 -1.17 13.85
CA CYS A 160 18.24 -0.29 14.70
C CYS A 160 19.75 -0.61 14.68
N GLY A 161 20.16 -1.69 14.00
CA GLY A 161 21.56 -2.06 13.83
C GLY A 161 22.34 -1.16 12.88
N GLU A 162 23.67 -1.34 12.82
CA GLU A 162 24.48 -0.71 11.80
C GLU A 162 24.02 -1.17 10.41
N ARG A 163 23.74 -0.19 9.54
CA ARG A 163 23.40 -0.49 8.15
C ARG A 163 24.62 -1.04 7.43
N MET A 164 24.39 -2.00 6.55
CA MET A 164 25.43 -2.49 5.65
C MET A 164 25.96 -1.32 4.80
N PRO A 165 27.28 -1.10 4.70
CA PRO A 165 27.84 0.01 3.94
C PRO A 165 27.45 -0.13 2.47
N ARG A 166 26.90 0.93 1.86
CA ARG A 166 26.41 0.88 0.47
C ARG A 166 27.48 0.45 -0.55
N ASN A 167 28.76 0.71 -0.29
CA ASN A 167 29.87 0.29 -1.14
C ASN A 167 30.19 -1.21 -1.06
N ASN A 168 29.71 -1.90 -0.03
CA ASN A 168 29.88 -3.35 0.15
C ASN A 168 28.59 -4.12 -0.15
N LEU A 169 27.53 -3.45 -0.63
CA LEU A 169 26.30 -4.10 -1.07
C LEU A 169 26.53 -4.78 -2.43
N PHE A 170 27.27 -5.88 -2.43
CA PHE A 170 27.19 -6.89 -3.49
C PHE A 170 25.93 -7.73 -3.26
N SER A 171 24.77 -7.06 -3.27
CA SER A 171 23.47 -7.70 -3.10
C SER A 171 22.80 -7.83 -4.46
N VAL A 172 22.27 -9.03 -4.77
CA VAL A 172 21.49 -9.28 -5.99
C VAL A 172 20.18 -8.49 -5.98
N TYR A 173 19.71 -8.08 -4.79
CA TYR A 173 18.53 -7.25 -4.61
C TYR A 173 18.83 -5.76 -4.73
N ALA A 174 20.04 -5.31 -4.36
CA ALA A 174 20.40 -3.91 -4.42
C ALA A 174 20.42 -3.39 -5.87
N LYS A 175 19.79 -2.24 -6.08
CA LYS A 175 19.83 -1.57 -7.38
C LYS A 175 21.28 -1.15 -7.71
N ALA A 176 21.76 -1.50 -8.90
CA ALA A 176 23.12 -1.15 -9.34
C ALA A 176 23.35 0.37 -9.27
N ALA A 177 24.47 0.79 -8.69
CA ALA A 177 24.85 2.21 -8.55
C ALA A 177 25.13 2.92 -9.91
N ASN A 178 25.10 2.19 -11.02
CA ASN A 178 25.56 2.63 -12.33
C ASN A 178 24.46 3.30 -13.18
N GLU A 179 23.27 3.51 -12.64
CA GLU A 179 22.17 4.21 -13.35
C GLU A 179 22.24 5.75 -13.26
N MET A 180 23.26 6.33 -12.63
CA MET A 180 23.57 7.78 -12.69
C MET A 180 24.90 8.04 -13.40
N LEU A 181 25.05 7.54 -14.62
CA LEU A 181 25.98 8.09 -15.60
C LEU A 181 25.14 8.59 -16.77
N VAL A 182 24.70 9.85 -16.68
CA VAL A 182 24.27 10.63 -17.84
C VAL A 182 25.31 11.70 -18.07
#